data_AF-A0A9D1C482-F1
#
_entry.id   AF-A0A9D1C482-F1
#
_cell.length_a   1.000
_cell.length_b   1.000
_cell.length_c   1.000
_cell.angle_alpha   90.00
_cell.angle_beta   90.00
_cell.angle_gamma   90.00
#
_symmetry.space_group_name_H-M   'P 1'
#
loop_
_entity.id
_entity.type
_entity.pdbx_description
1 polymer ?
#
loop_
_entity_poly.entity_id
_entity_poly.type
_entity_poly.pdbx_seq_one_letter_code
_entity_poly.pdbx_strand_id
1 'polypeptide(L)' 'IYDVNSSQEVKEKADIYSQMDPKAAAQIFETLSNDTDLLLLILSNMSKSSSSEILSEMNPELAGTLTKKLFDDN' A
#
# COMPACT_ATOMS: atom_id res chain seq x y z
N ILE A 1 -16.30 1.02 -3.54
CA ILE A 1 -16.03 2.37 -4.06
C ILE A 1 -15.76 3.26 -2.87
N TYR A 2 -14.52 3.70 -2.68
CA TYR A 2 -14.15 4.62 -1.62
C TYR A 2 -14.59 6.04 -2.05
N ASP A 3 -15.53 6.64 -1.31
CA ASP A 3 -16.15 7.96 -1.57
C ASP A 3 -15.19 9.14 -1.27
N VAL A 4 -15.57 10.39 -1.57
CA VAL A 4 -14.70 11.58 -1.48
C VAL A 4 -14.13 11.85 -0.08
N ASN A 5 -14.87 11.49 0.99
CA ASN A 5 -14.37 11.51 2.39
C ASN A 5 -13.23 10.50 2.63
N SER A 6 -13.24 9.40 1.89
CA SER A 6 -12.20 8.36 1.93
C SER A 6 -10.89 8.82 1.27
N SER A 7 -10.93 9.82 0.37
CA SER A 7 -9.69 10.29 -0.29
C SER A 7 -8.74 10.98 0.69
N GLN A 8 -9.30 11.73 1.65
CA GLN A 8 -8.52 12.38 2.70
C GLN A 8 -8.01 11.35 3.71
N GLU A 9 -8.85 10.42 4.12
CA GLU A 9 -8.45 9.33 5.03
C GLU A 9 -7.33 8.48 4.41
N VAL A 10 -7.44 8.11 3.13
CA VAL A 10 -6.39 7.36 2.41
C VAL A 10 -5.08 8.13 2.36
N LYS A 11 -5.12 9.44 2.09
CA LYS A 11 -3.92 10.29 2.10
C LYS A 11 -3.29 10.39 3.48
N GLU A 12 -4.10 10.52 4.53
CA GLU A 12 -3.62 10.53 5.91
C GLU A 12 -2.99 9.19 6.29
N LYS A 13 -3.60 8.06 5.93
CA LYS A 13 -2.99 6.74 6.15
C LYS A 13 -1.70 6.58 5.35
N ALA A 14 -1.69 6.99 4.08
CA ALA A 14 -0.50 6.96 3.25
C ALA A 14 0.64 7.79 3.84
N ASP A 15 0.36 8.99 4.36
CA ASP A 15 1.34 9.85 5.04
C ASP A 15 1.87 9.21 6.33
N ILE A 16 0.98 8.71 7.19
CA ILE A 16 1.36 8.01 8.43
C ILE A 16 2.31 6.85 8.13
N TYR A 17 1.93 5.96 7.20
CA TYR A 17 2.75 4.80 6.87
C TYR A 17 4.02 5.15 6.09
N SER A 18 4.05 6.27 5.35
CA SER A 18 5.27 6.75 4.68
C SER A 18 6.32 7.27 5.66
N GLN A 19 5.91 7.65 6.87
CA GLN A 19 6.80 8.12 7.95
C GLN A 19 7.24 6.99 8.89
N MET A 20 6.68 5.78 8.73
CA MET A 20 7.05 4.61 9.52
C MET A 20 8.32 3.94 8.99
N ASP A 21 8.97 3.16 9.85
CA ASP A 21 9.98 2.21 9.40
C ASP A 21 9.37 1.29 8.31
N PRO A 22 10.02 1.15 7.13
CA PRO A 22 9.44 0.41 6.00
C PRO A 22 9.07 -1.03 6.33
N LYS A 23 9.90 -1.70 7.14
CA LYS A 23 9.67 -3.09 7.55
C LYS A 23 8.50 -3.20 8.51
N ALA A 24 8.36 -2.28 9.45
CA ALA A 24 7.19 -2.24 10.33
C ALA A 24 5.89 -1.99 9.54
N ALA A 25 5.91 -1.08 8.56
CA ALA A 25 4.75 -0.83 7.69
C ALA A 25 4.40 -2.06 6.84
N ALA A 26 5.40 -2.73 6.25
CA ALA A 26 5.23 -3.97 5.49
C ALA A 26 4.54 -5.07 6.32
N GLN A 27 4.98 -5.28 7.56
CA GLN A 27 4.36 -6.26 8.47
C GLN A 27 2.89 -5.97 8.76
N ILE A 28 2.52 -4.70 8.92
CA ILE A 28 1.11 -4.31 9.08
C ILE A 28 0.34 -4.59 7.80
N PHE A 29 0.89 -4.25 6.63
CA PHE A 29 0.22 -4.45 5.34
C PHE A 29 0.02 -5.93 5.01
N GLU A 30 0.95 -6.81 5.39
CA GLU A 30 0.79 -8.26 5.25
C GLU A 30 -0.40 -8.81 6.03
N THR A 31 -0.76 -8.20 7.17
CA THR A 31 -1.96 -8.58 7.94
C THR A 31 -3.27 -8.29 7.19
N LEU A 32 -3.20 -7.44 6.16
CA LEU A 32 -4.30 -7.06 5.27
C LEU A 32 -4.22 -7.78 3.90
N SER A 33 -3.49 -8.88 3.81
CA SER A 33 -3.28 -9.65 2.56
C SER A 33 -4.57 -10.09 1.84
N ASN A 34 -5.71 -10.13 2.54
CA ASN A 34 -7.02 -10.43 1.98
C ASN A 34 -7.73 -9.21 1.34
N ASP A 35 -7.23 -7.99 1.55
CA ASP A 35 -7.77 -6.74 1.01
C ASP A 35 -6.72 -6.00 0.16
N THR A 36 -6.40 -6.60 -0.99
CA THR A 36 -5.41 -6.04 -1.91
C THR A 36 -5.82 -4.68 -2.48
N ASP A 37 -7.13 -4.39 -2.57
CA ASP A 37 -7.61 -3.12 -3.13
C ASP A 37 -7.31 -1.96 -2.17
N LEU A 38 -7.52 -2.17 -0.87
CA LEU A 38 -7.13 -1.20 0.16
C LEU A 38 -5.62 -0.97 0.17
N LEU A 39 -4.83 -2.05 0.10
CA LEU A 39 -3.36 -1.94 0.08
C LEU A 39 -2.87 -1.13 -1.14
N LEU A 40 -3.39 -1.43 -2.33
CA LEU A 40 -3.07 -0.69 -3.55
C LEU A 40 -3.48 0.77 -3.45
N LEU A 41 -4.66 1.05 -2.89
CA LEU A 41 -5.16 2.41 -2.72
C LEU A 41 -4.24 3.23 -1.81
N ILE A 42 -3.79 2.66 -0.69
CA ILE A 42 -2.85 3.32 0.23
C ILE A 42 -1.49 3.52 -0.44
N LEU A 43 -0.90 2.45 -1.00
CA LEU A 43 0.43 2.48 -1.64
C LEU A 43 0.47 3.47 -2.83
N SER A 44 -0.62 3.56 -3.59
CA SER A 44 -0.73 4.48 -4.74
C SER A 44 -0.83 5.96 -4.33
N ASN A 45 -1.15 6.25 -3.08
CA ASN A 45 -1.18 7.60 -2.52
C ASN A 45 0.11 7.99 -1.78
N MET A 46 1.12 7.11 -1.76
CA MET A 46 2.44 7.39 -1.21
C MET A 46 3.41 7.95 -2.25
N SER A 47 4.56 8.49 -1.80
CA SER A 47 5.68 8.78 -2.68
C SER A 47 6.24 7.48 -3.30
N LYS A 48 6.82 7.56 -4.49
CA LYS A 48 7.43 6.38 -5.15
C LYS A 48 8.53 5.73 -4.31
N SER A 49 9.31 6.52 -3.56
CA SER A 49 10.37 6.00 -2.68
C SER A 49 9.74 5.18 -1.56
N SER A 50 8.82 5.80 -0.80
CA SER A 50 8.15 5.18 0.35
C SER A 50 7.42 3.90 -0.03
N SER A 51 6.63 3.90 -1.11
CA SER A 51 5.93 2.69 -1.54
C SER A 51 6.89 1.61 -2.04
N SER A 52 8.00 1.97 -2.71
CA SER A 52 9.01 1.00 -3.15
C SER A 52 9.77 0.36 -1.99
N GLU A 53 10.12 1.15 -0.97
CA GLU A 53 10.79 0.66 0.25
C GLU A 53 9.88 -0.31 1.01
N ILE A 54 8.61 0.04 1.20
CA ILE A 54 7.63 -0.85 1.86
C ILE A 54 7.44 -2.12 1.03
N LEU A 55 7.21 -2.02 -0.28
CA LEU A 55 7.07 -3.19 -1.16
C LEU A 55 8.29 -4.12 -1.10
N SER A 56 9.50 -3.56 -0.92
CA SER A 56 10.73 -4.35 -0.83
C SER A 56 10.87 -5.15 0.46
N GLU A 57 10.21 -4.72 1.54
CA GLU A 57 10.22 -5.39 2.84
C GLU A 57 9.04 -6.36 3.03
N MET A 58 8.05 -6.34 2.13
CA MET A 58 6.90 -7.24 2.16
C MET A 58 7.26 -8.66 1.72
N ASN A 59 6.39 -9.61 2.11
CA ASN A 59 6.38 -10.96 1.59
C ASN A 59 6.38 -10.94 0.05
N PRO A 60 7.34 -11.63 -0.61
CA PRO A 60 7.49 -11.54 -2.06
C PRO A 60 6.27 -11.98 -2.88
N GLU A 61 5.47 -12.94 -2.38
CA GLU A 61 4.26 -13.41 -3.08
C GLU A 61 3.16 -12.34 -3.06
N LEU A 62 2.98 -11.68 -1.91
CA LEU A 62 2.03 -10.58 -1.79
C LEU A 62 2.48 -9.36 -2.62
N ALA A 63 3.77 -8.98 -2.53
CA ALA A 63 4.33 -7.89 -3.33
C ALA A 63 4.20 -8.14 -4.84
N GLY A 64 4.45 -9.38 -5.29
CA GLY A 64 4.24 -9.80 -6.67
C GLY A 64 2.78 -9.71 -7.10
N THR A 65 1.85 -10.10 -6.22
CA THR A 65 0.40 -10.01 -6.47
C THR A 65 -0.06 -8.57 -6.62
N LEU A 66 0.35 -7.67 -5.71
CA LEU A 66 0.06 -6.24 -5.78
C LEU A 66 0.65 -5.61 -7.05
N THR A 67 1.90 -5.96 -7.37
CA THR A 67 2.59 -5.47 -8.58
C THR A 67 1.84 -5.87 -9.84
N LYS A 68 1.42 -7.13 -9.97
CA LYS A 68 0.66 -7.60 -11.13
C LYS A 68 -0.65 -6.81 -11.28
N LYS A 69 -1.36 -6.59 -10.17
CA LYS A 69 -2.64 -5.91 -10.17
C LYS A 69 -2.56 -4.44 -10.59
N LEU A 70 -1.44 -3.75 -10.31
CA LEU A 70 -1.15 -2.40 -10.84
C LEU A 70 -1.10 -2.35 -12.39
N PHE A 71 -0.73 -3.45 -13.04
CA PHE A 71 -0.72 -3.54 -14.50
C PHE A 71 -2.08 -3.98 -15.05
N ASP A 72 -2.79 -4.87 -14.35
CA ASP A 72 -4.07 -5.44 -14.77
C ASP A 72 -5.25 -4.44 -14.66
N ASP A 73 -5.18 -3.43 -13.77
CA ASP A 73 -6.23 -2.40 -13.61
C ASP A 73 -6.14 -1.24 -14.64
N ASN A 74 -5.32 -1.37 -15.71
CA ASN A 74 -5.21 -0.38 -16.81
C ASN A 74 -6.07 -0.72 -18.03
#